data_AF-A0A0F7M791-F1
#
_entry.id   AF-A0A0F7M791-F1
#
_cell.length_a   1.000
_cell.length_b   1.000
_cell.length_c   1.000
_cell.angle_alpha   90.00
_cell.angle_beta   90.00
_cell.angle_gamma   90.00
#
_symmetry.space_group_name_H-M   'P 1'
#
loop_
_entity.id
_entity.type
_entity.pdbx_description
1 polymer ?
#
loop_
_entity_poly.entity_id
_entity_poly.type
_entity_poly.pdbx_seq_one_letter_code
_entity_poly.pdbx_strand_id
1 'polypeptide(L)'
;MKTDYPQALRELSDELIAIQKPILILDSIKWPQRIQEQFLATGANALPDIGPDYYQQLPLSFDPNSKRQALLGLRKKIQQRLGKDDPLGSILCETIEQYLIVIDLLSQRGTPGFMAASKKLYGSARDHLRGDKMTLIEMGQRLCHIFSLPAASHLAAAYPKNIPADEAVNQLQQRLLPYFADSAFSVKETDGIVSDASAGGDCIKVNTHAAFSSLDIQVLEVHEGWVHVGTTLNGRNQPWASWLSVGSPRITAPQEGLAVLIETLTFSSFPARARRISDRVVAIDLAENGADFMEVYRHFIDQGLSQKDSYKIAQRVFRGGDVRGGSCFTKDLSYVKGFVETVNFIRCAILSNRPEVLPLMFVGKVALDDVPTLYHYQQQGLIEAPRYLPPMFKDLNGLYVWFGFSSGMSLLDIGRIQDHFKALFERQGL
;
A
#
# COMPACT_ATOMS: atom_id res chain seq x y z
N MET A 1 12.75 32.06 10.05
CA MET A 1 11.40 31.62 10.46
C MET A 1 10.92 32.53 11.59
N LYS A 2 9.63 32.88 11.65
CA LYS A 2 9.06 33.49 12.87
C LYS A 2 9.36 32.55 14.04
N THR A 3 9.69 33.08 15.21
CA THR A 3 10.11 32.30 16.40
C THR A 3 9.06 31.26 16.85
N ASP A 4 7.81 31.38 16.38
CA ASP A 4 6.67 30.50 16.67
C ASP A 4 6.35 29.46 15.56
N TYR A 5 7.05 29.47 14.42
CA TYR A 5 6.68 28.61 13.28
C TYR A 5 6.73 27.10 13.58
N PRO A 6 7.82 26.54 14.15
CA PRO A 6 7.90 25.10 14.39
C PRO A 6 6.82 24.61 15.38
N GLN A 7 6.56 25.41 16.42
CA GLN A 7 5.52 25.11 17.39
C GLN A 7 4.12 25.18 16.76
N ALA A 8 3.82 26.21 15.98
CA ALA A 8 2.56 26.30 15.25
C ALA A 8 2.34 25.11 14.32
N LEU A 9 3.37 24.68 13.60
CA LEU A 9 3.33 23.50 12.75
C LEU A 9 3.01 22.23 13.56
N ARG A 10 3.68 22.03 14.69
CA ARG A 10 3.45 20.87 15.57
C ARG A 10 2.01 20.82 16.10
N GLU A 11 1.49 21.95 16.56
CA GLU A 11 0.11 22.02 17.07
C GLU A 11 -0.92 21.69 15.99
N LEU A 12 -0.74 22.22 14.77
CA LEU A 12 -1.63 21.94 13.63
C LEU A 12 -1.54 20.48 13.18
N SER A 13 -0.34 19.91 13.23
CA SER A 13 -0.06 18.52 12.95
C SER A 13 -0.75 17.57 13.94
N ASP A 14 -0.61 17.85 15.24
CA ASP A 14 -1.25 17.06 16.30
C ASP A 14 -2.79 17.17 16.23
N GLU A 15 -3.31 18.35 15.89
CA GLU A 15 -4.75 18.57 15.66
C GLU A 15 -5.26 17.75 14.47
N LEU A 16 -4.52 17.69 13.36
CA LEU A 16 -4.86 16.82 12.22
C LEU A 16 -4.96 15.36 12.66
N ILE A 17 -3.96 14.85 13.36
CA ILE A 17 -3.92 13.47 13.87
C ILE A 17 -5.11 13.18 14.78
N ALA A 18 -5.45 14.11 15.67
CA ALA A 18 -6.59 13.96 16.57
C ALA A 18 -7.93 13.90 15.82
N ILE A 19 -8.09 14.73 14.77
CA ILE A 19 -9.31 14.73 13.94
C ILE A 19 -9.46 13.41 13.18
N GLN A 20 -8.38 12.91 12.54
CA GLN A 20 -8.42 11.71 11.70
C GLN A 20 -8.36 10.38 12.47
N LYS A 21 -7.87 10.34 13.71
CA LYS A 21 -7.75 9.11 14.53
C LYS A 21 -8.97 8.16 14.51
N PRO A 22 -10.23 8.63 14.62
CA PRO A 22 -11.38 7.73 14.59
C PRO A 22 -11.82 7.29 13.18
N ILE A 23 -11.24 7.86 12.11
CA ILE A 23 -11.61 7.60 10.71
C ILE A 23 -10.82 6.37 10.22
N LEU A 24 -11.35 5.18 10.48
CA LEU A 24 -10.70 3.91 10.14
C LEU A 24 -11.38 3.25 8.94
N ILE A 25 -10.81 3.45 7.73
CA ILE A 25 -11.41 2.99 6.46
C ILE A 25 -11.66 1.47 6.49
N LEU A 26 -10.60 0.69 6.76
CA LEU A 26 -10.66 -0.77 6.68
C LEU A 26 -11.59 -1.37 7.74
N ASP A 27 -11.61 -0.79 8.95
CA ASP A 27 -12.53 -1.23 10.00
C ASP A 27 -14.00 -0.92 9.68
N SER A 28 -14.26 0.16 8.95
CA SER A 28 -15.61 0.57 8.57
C SER A 28 -16.20 -0.25 7.42
N ILE A 29 -15.37 -1.06 6.73
CA ILE A 29 -15.78 -1.87 5.56
C ILE A 29 -15.49 -3.36 5.73
N LYS A 30 -14.96 -3.79 6.88
CA LYS A 30 -14.58 -5.20 7.11
C LYS A 30 -15.81 -6.11 7.11
N TRP A 31 -15.65 -7.31 6.57
CA TRP A 31 -16.65 -8.37 6.66
C TRP A 31 -16.22 -9.40 7.71
N PRO A 32 -17.14 -9.89 8.55
CA PRO A 32 -16.81 -10.94 9.50
C PRO A 32 -16.53 -12.27 8.78
N GLN A 33 -15.69 -13.12 9.38
CA GLN A 33 -15.26 -14.41 8.82
C GLN A 33 -16.45 -15.31 8.44
N ARG A 34 -17.55 -15.26 9.21
CA ARG A 34 -18.79 -16.01 8.93
C ARG A 34 -19.32 -15.84 7.50
N ILE A 35 -19.10 -14.68 6.86
CA ILE A 35 -19.56 -14.44 5.48
C ILE A 35 -18.82 -15.36 4.50
N GLN A 36 -17.51 -15.55 4.72
CA GLN A 36 -16.71 -16.47 3.92
C GLN A 36 -17.14 -17.92 4.15
N GLU A 37 -17.32 -18.29 5.41
CA GLU A 37 -17.71 -19.66 5.80
C GLU A 37 -19.06 -20.04 5.19
N GLN A 38 -20.05 -19.15 5.26
CA GLN A 38 -21.37 -19.35 4.66
C GLN A 38 -21.31 -19.42 3.12
N PHE A 39 -20.55 -18.53 2.49
CA PHE A 39 -20.37 -18.53 1.04
C PHE A 39 -19.75 -19.85 0.54
N LEU A 40 -18.72 -20.35 1.22
CA LEU A 40 -18.07 -21.61 0.85
C LEU A 40 -18.94 -22.83 1.20
N ALA A 41 -19.63 -22.82 2.35
CA ALA A 41 -20.49 -23.93 2.77
C ALA A 41 -21.71 -24.14 1.87
N THR A 42 -22.21 -23.07 1.24
CA THR A 42 -23.29 -23.12 0.26
C THR A 42 -22.82 -23.51 -1.15
N GLY A 43 -21.54 -23.85 -1.31
CA GLY A 43 -20.96 -24.24 -2.60
C GLY A 43 -20.61 -23.06 -3.50
N ALA A 44 -20.50 -21.84 -2.95
CA ALA A 44 -20.14 -20.63 -3.68
C ALA A 44 -21.03 -20.40 -4.91
N ASN A 45 -22.34 -20.58 -4.77
CA ASN A 45 -23.31 -20.54 -5.87
C ASN A 45 -24.23 -19.30 -5.85
N ALA A 46 -24.20 -18.51 -4.77
CA ALA A 46 -25.02 -17.32 -4.58
C ALA A 46 -24.18 -16.14 -4.09
N LEU A 47 -24.64 -14.93 -4.40
CA LEU A 47 -24.02 -13.70 -3.91
C LEU A 47 -24.08 -13.65 -2.37
N PRO A 48 -23.01 -13.16 -1.69
CA PRO A 48 -23.09 -12.84 -0.28
C PRO A 48 -24.21 -11.81 -0.01
N ASP A 49 -24.88 -11.90 1.14
CA ASP A 49 -25.90 -10.92 1.53
C ASP A 49 -25.24 -9.63 2.08
N ILE A 50 -24.58 -8.88 1.18
CA ILE A 50 -23.86 -7.64 1.47
C ILE A 50 -24.23 -6.57 0.45
N GLY A 51 -24.85 -5.50 0.91
CA GLY A 51 -25.25 -4.37 0.07
C GLY A 51 -25.54 -3.10 0.89
N PRO A 52 -26.30 -2.14 0.34
CA PRO A 52 -26.69 -0.91 1.04
C PRO A 52 -27.27 -1.17 2.43
N ASP A 53 -28.18 -2.12 2.56
CA ASP A 53 -28.89 -2.42 3.82
C ASP A 53 -27.92 -2.93 4.90
N TYR A 54 -26.96 -3.77 4.52
CA TYR A 54 -25.89 -4.23 5.41
C TYR A 54 -25.08 -3.07 5.96
N TYR A 55 -24.71 -2.10 5.11
CA TYR A 55 -23.90 -0.95 5.53
C TYR A 55 -24.68 0.11 6.29
N GLN A 56 -25.99 0.24 6.07
CA GLN A 56 -26.86 1.11 6.87
C GLN A 56 -26.97 0.62 8.33
N GLN A 57 -26.93 -0.70 8.54
CA GLN A 57 -26.94 -1.30 9.88
C GLN A 57 -25.60 -1.22 10.61
N LEU A 58 -24.52 -0.83 9.91
CA LEU A 58 -23.18 -0.68 10.47
C LEU A 58 -22.85 0.80 10.68
N PRO A 59 -23.08 1.35 11.89
CA PRO A 59 -22.80 2.75 12.16
C PRO A 59 -21.30 3.05 12.07
N LEU A 60 -20.97 4.28 11.67
CA LEU A 60 -19.61 4.78 11.73
C LEU A 60 -19.18 5.02 13.18
N SER A 61 -17.89 4.83 13.45
CA SER A 61 -17.26 5.15 14.74
C SER A 61 -17.16 6.66 15.02
N PHE A 62 -17.60 7.51 14.08
CA PHE A 62 -17.55 8.96 14.15
C PHE A 62 -18.75 9.58 13.42
N ASP A 63 -19.09 10.82 13.77
CA ASP A 63 -20.05 11.63 13.02
C ASP A 63 -19.39 12.28 11.78
N PRO A 64 -19.83 11.93 10.54
CA PRO A 64 -19.32 12.52 9.31
C PRO A 64 -19.38 14.05 9.26
N ASN A 65 -20.46 14.66 9.76
CA ASN A 65 -20.67 16.10 9.66
C ASN A 65 -19.73 16.86 10.59
N SER A 66 -19.64 16.43 11.85
CA SER A 66 -18.68 16.96 12.82
C SER A 66 -17.24 16.88 12.31
N LYS A 67 -16.83 15.72 11.76
CA LYS A 67 -15.46 15.55 11.23
C LYS A 67 -15.19 16.41 10.01
N ARG A 68 -16.16 16.56 9.10
CA ARG A 68 -16.05 17.48 7.96
C ARG A 68 -15.84 18.92 8.42
N GLN A 69 -16.63 19.39 9.39
CA GLN A 69 -16.50 20.74 9.93
C GLN A 69 -15.15 20.95 10.62
N ALA A 70 -14.69 19.99 11.41
CA ALA A 70 -13.39 20.05 12.08
C ALA A 70 -12.23 20.14 11.06
N LEU A 71 -12.24 19.32 10.02
CA LEU A 71 -11.25 19.35 8.94
C LEU A 71 -11.23 20.69 8.18
N LEU A 72 -12.41 21.21 7.82
CA LEU A 72 -12.52 22.51 7.15
C LEU A 72 -12.08 23.68 8.05
N GLY A 73 -12.36 23.59 9.36
CA GLY A 73 -11.87 24.52 10.38
C GLY A 73 -10.35 24.51 10.47
N LEU A 74 -9.75 23.31 10.56
CA LEU A 74 -8.30 23.14 10.60
C LEU A 74 -7.64 23.69 9.34
N ARG A 75 -8.19 23.44 8.15
CA ARG A 75 -7.66 23.99 6.88
C ARG A 75 -7.57 25.52 6.91
N LYS A 76 -8.61 26.20 7.42
CA LYS A 76 -8.60 27.66 7.59
C LYS A 76 -7.53 28.10 8.60
N LYS A 77 -7.40 27.38 9.72
CA LYS A 77 -6.41 27.67 10.77
C LYS A 77 -4.97 27.51 10.26
N ILE A 78 -4.69 26.49 9.44
CA ILE A 78 -3.38 26.30 8.78
C ILE A 78 -3.04 27.51 7.93
N GLN A 79 -3.95 27.92 7.03
CA GLN A 79 -3.74 29.06 6.14
C GLN A 79 -3.54 30.39 6.89
N GLN A 80 -4.19 30.56 8.04
CA GLN A 80 -4.06 31.75 8.87
C GLN A 80 -2.73 31.78 9.64
N ARG A 81 -2.28 30.64 10.18
CA ARG A 81 -1.09 30.58 11.05
C ARG A 81 0.21 30.43 10.27
N LEU A 82 0.24 29.56 9.27
CA LEU A 82 1.47 29.29 8.48
C LEU A 82 1.54 30.18 7.23
N GLY A 83 0.39 30.57 6.69
CA GLY A 83 0.27 31.30 5.43
C GLY A 83 -0.34 30.42 4.34
N LYS A 84 -0.91 31.06 3.32
CA LYS A 84 -1.58 30.36 2.20
C LYS A 84 -0.61 29.59 1.31
N ASP A 85 0.59 30.12 1.15
CA ASP A 85 1.63 29.58 0.27
C ASP A 85 2.73 28.84 1.05
N ASP A 86 2.47 28.50 2.32
CA ASP A 86 3.42 27.73 3.13
C ASP A 86 3.51 26.28 2.60
N PRO A 87 4.70 25.78 2.22
CA PRO A 87 4.82 24.45 1.62
C PRO A 87 4.39 23.30 2.53
N LEU A 88 4.70 23.36 3.84
CA LEU A 88 4.28 22.32 4.80
C LEU A 88 2.78 22.45 5.12
N GLY A 89 2.27 23.68 5.16
CA GLY A 89 0.85 23.98 5.22
C GLY A 89 0.07 23.39 4.03
N SER A 90 0.64 23.42 2.82
CA SER A 90 0.05 22.79 1.63
C SER A 90 -0.09 21.28 1.80
N ILE A 91 0.95 20.59 2.27
CA ILE A 91 0.94 19.15 2.55
C ILE A 91 -0.18 18.78 3.54
N LEU A 92 -0.33 19.56 4.62
CA LEU A 92 -1.40 19.36 5.60
C LEU A 92 -2.79 19.61 4.97
N CYS A 93 -2.94 20.66 4.17
CA CYS A 93 -4.20 20.97 3.49
C CYS A 93 -4.59 19.89 2.47
N GLU A 94 -3.65 19.39 1.67
CA GLU A 94 -3.88 18.27 0.74
C GLU A 94 -4.28 17.00 1.48
N THR A 95 -3.67 16.75 2.64
CA THR A 95 -4.05 15.62 3.50
C THR A 95 -5.48 15.78 4.03
N ILE A 96 -5.89 17.01 4.39
CA ILE A 96 -7.27 17.32 4.79
C ILE A 96 -8.25 17.05 3.63
N GLU A 97 -7.94 17.48 2.41
CA GLU A 97 -8.80 17.23 1.24
C GLU A 97 -9.04 15.73 1.02
N GLN A 98 -8.00 14.91 1.19
CA GLN A 98 -8.13 13.46 1.08
C GLN A 98 -9.06 12.90 2.17
N TYR A 99 -8.97 13.38 3.41
CA TYR A 99 -9.87 12.95 4.47
C TYR A 99 -11.33 13.37 4.24
N LEU A 100 -11.58 14.51 3.59
CA LEU A 100 -12.94 14.89 3.18
C LEU A 100 -13.52 13.87 2.19
N ILE A 101 -12.71 13.40 1.23
CA ILE A 101 -13.12 12.35 0.28
C ILE A 101 -13.30 11.00 1.01
N VAL A 102 -12.50 10.69 2.04
CA VAL A 102 -12.72 9.49 2.87
C VAL A 102 -14.05 9.55 3.61
N ILE A 103 -14.44 10.72 4.12
CA ILE A 103 -15.76 10.88 4.75
C ILE A 103 -16.87 10.62 3.71
N ASP A 104 -16.72 11.11 2.48
CA ASP A 104 -17.65 10.82 1.39
C ASP A 104 -17.69 9.32 1.07
N LEU A 105 -16.52 8.69 0.89
CA LEU A 105 -16.37 7.26 0.66
C LEU A 105 -17.14 6.46 1.71
N LEU A 106 -16.88 6.72 2.99
CA LEU A 106 -17.49 5.98 4.08
C LEU A 106 -18.98 6.27 4.23
N SER A 107 -19.45 7.48 3.90
CA SER A 107 -20.88 7.81 3.96
C SER A 107 -21.68 7.17 2.82
N GLN A 108 -21.00 6.74 1.76
CA GLN A 108 -21.61 6.19 0.55
C GLN A 108 -21.48 4.66 0.44
N ARG A 109 -21.07 3.95 1.50
CA ARG A 109 -20.90 2.48 1.49
C ARG A 109 -22.13 1.76 0.93
N GLY A 110 -21.89 0.76 0.08
CA GLY A 110 -22.94 0.00 -0.61
C GLY A 110 -23.59 0.73 -1.79
N THR A 111 -23.19 1.96 -2.11
CA THR A 111 -23.77 2.73 -3.24
C THR A 111 -22.72 3.05 -4.31
N PRO A 112 -23.12 3.40 -5.54
CA PRO A 112 -22.18 3.84 -6.58
C PRO A 112 -21.30 5.04 -6.17
N GLY A 113 -21.77 5.87 -5.22
CA GLY A 113 -21.00 6.97 -4.65
C GLY A 113 -19.72 6.51 -3.96
N PHE A 114 -19.69 5.29 -3.40
CA PHE A 114 -18.50 4.69 -2.81
C PHE A 114 -17.39 4.51 -3.85
N MET A 115 -17.71 3.91 -5.00
CA MET A 115 -16.73 3.73 -6.08
C MET A 115 -16.22 5.07 -6.61
N ALA A 116 -17.10 6.07 -6.77
CA ALA A 116 -16.69 7.40 -7.22
C ALA A 116 -15.68 8.06 -6.26
N ALA A 117 -15.91 7.95 -4.95
CA ALA A 117 -14.96 8.44 -3.95
C ALA A 117 -13.68 7.58 -3.90
N SER A 118 -13.80 6.26 -4.06
CA SER A 118 -12.65 5.35 -4.11
C SER A 118 -11.73 5.67 -5.28
N LYS A 119 -12.30 5.91 -6.47
CA LYS A 119 -11.55 6.32 -7.67
C LYS A 119 -10.82 7.64 -7.46
N LYS A 120 -11.44 8.62 -6.78
CA LYS A 120 -10.77 9.88 -6.44
C LYS A 120 -9.56 9.70 -5.52
N LEU A 121 -9.60 8.72 -4.62
CA LEU A 121 -8.52 8.46 -3.65
C LEU A 121 -7.39 7.61 -4.24
N TYR A 122 -7.74 6.54 -4.95
CA TYR A 122 -6.79 5.48 -5.34
C TYR A 122 -6.59 5.33 -6.85
N GLY A 123 -7.42 6.01 -7.66
CA GLY A 123 -7.45 5.88 -9.11
C GLY A 123 -8.39 4.78 -9.61
N SER A 124 -8.35 4.59 -10.92
CA SER A 124 -9.01 3.52 -11.69
C SER A 124 -7.98 2.60 -12.33
N ALA A 125 -8.37 1.34 -12.60
CA ALA A 125 -7.50 0.40 -13.29
C ALA A 125 -7.12 0.86 -14.71
N ARG A 126 -7.92 1.76 -15.30
CA ARG A 126 -7.69 2.35 -16.62
C ARG A 126 -6.99 3.70 -16.60
N ASP A 127 -6.62 4.19 -15.42
CA ASP A 127 -5.78 5.37 -15.33
C ASP A 127 -4.42 5.09 -15.97
N HIS A 128 -3.89 6.10 -16.64
CA HIS A 128 -2.56 6.05 -17.21
C HIS A 128 -1.53 6.18 -16.10
N LEU A 129 -0.44 5.42 -16.22
CA LEU A 129 0.72 5.58 -15.36
C LEU A 129 1.29 7.00 -15.54
N ARG A 130 1.76 7.61 -14.45
CA ARG A 130 2.23 9.00 -14.47
C ARG A 130 3.37 9.17 -15.49
N GLY A 131 3.11 9.97 -16.52
CA GLY A 131 4.07 10.26 -17.59
C GLY A 131 4.19 9.18 -18.66
N ASP A 132 3.30 8.19 -18.69
CA ASP A 132 3.29 7.10 -19.67
C ASP A 132 1.91 6.97 -20.36
N LYS A 133 1.88 6.31 -21.53
CA LYS A 133 0.64 5.97 -22.24
C LYS A 133 0.03 4.66 -21.75
N MET A 134 0.81 3.82 -21.07
CA MET A 134 0.37 2.55 -20.52
C MET A 134 -0.55 2.76 -19.32
N THR A 135 -1.68 2.07 -19.31
CA THR A 135 -2.63 2.03 -18.21
C THR A 135 -2.20 1.06 -17.11
N LEU A 136 -2.75 1.22 -15.91
CA LEU A 136 -2.50 0.30 -14.79
C LEU A 136 -2.92 -1.15 -15.13
N ILE A 137 -4.03 -1.33 -15.83
CA ILE A 137 -4.51 -2.65 -16.24
C ILE A 137 -3.57 -3.31 -17.25
N GLU A 138 -3.07 -2.58 -18.23
CA GLU A 138 -2.09 -3.12 -19.19
C GLU A 138 -0.80 -3.56 -18.49
N MET A 139 -0.32 -2.76 -17.53
CA MET A 139 0.83 -3.12 -16.71
C MET A 139 0.54 -4.36 -15.85
N GLY A 140 -0.63 -4.39 -15.20
CA GLY A 140 -1.07 -5.53 -14.39
C GLY A 140 -1.16 -6.82 -15.19
N GLN A 141 -1.73 -6.77 -16.40
CA GLN A 141 -1.82 -7.93 -17.31
C GLN A 141 -0.44 -8.41 -17.76
N ARG A 142 0.48 -7.50 -18.09
CA ARG A 142 1.87 -7.86 -18.45
C ARG A 142 2.57 -8.58 -17.29
N LEU A 143 2.49 -8.02 -16.09
CA LEU A 143 3.07 -8.64 -14.90
C LEU A 143 2.43 -10.01 -14.60
N CYS A 144 1.10 -10.10 -14.67
CA CYS A 144 0.38 -11.37 -14.48
C CYS A 144 0.86 -12.43 -15.48
N HIS A 145 1.01 -12.07 -16.76
CA HIS A 145 1.53 -12.98 -17.79
C HIS A 145 2.94 -13.47 -17.46
N ILE A 146 3.87 -12.56 -17.14
CA ILE A 146 5.27 -12.89 -16.82
C ILE A 146 5.34 -13.84 -15.61
N PHE A 147 4.58 -13.56 -14.55
CA PHE A 147 4.59 -14.37 -13.33
C PHE A 147 3.74 -15.64 -13.41
N SER A 148 3.03 -15.85 -14.53
CA SER A 148 2.28 -17.07 -14.82
C SER A 148 2.95 -17.97 -15.85
N LEU A 149 4.15 -17.62 -16.34
CA LEU A 149 4.92 -18.47 -17.25
C LEU A 149 5.23 -19.82 -16.58
N PRO A 150 5.32 -20.94 -17.33
CA PRO A 150 5.57 -22.28 -16.76
C PRO A 150 6.82 -22.34 -15.86
N ALA A 151 7.87 -21.59 -16.22
CA ALA A 151 9.09 -21.45 -15.43
C ALA A 151 8.83 -20.98 -13.99
N ALA A 152 7.81 -20.13 -13.76
CA ALA A 152 7.44 -19.68 -12.42
C ALA A 152 6.93 -20.84 -11.55
N SER A 153 6.23 -21.82 -12.13
CA SER A 153 5.80 -23.04 -11.44
C SER A 153 6.97 -23.98 -11.16
N HIS A 154 7.98 -24.02 -12.02
CA HIS A 154 9.20 -24.81 -11.80
C HIS A 154 10.13 -24.23 -10.73
N LEU A 155 10.14 -22.90 -10.56
CA LEU A 155 10.89 -22.18 -9.53
C LEU A 155 10.17 -22.11 -8.17
N ALA A 156 8.91 -22.56 -8.09
CA ALA A 156 8.17 -22.62 -6.85
C ALA A 156 8.74 -23.74 -5.96
N ALA A 157 9.86 -23.46 -5.29
CA ALA A 157 10.29 -24.28 -4.18
C ALA A 157 9.11 -24.38 -3.19
N ALA A 158 8.84 -25.58 -2.71
CA ALA A 158 7.81 -25.78 -1.70
C ALA A 158 8.30 -25.10 -0.41
N TYR A 159 7.81 -23.88 -0.16
CA TYR A 159 7.93 -23.20 1.12
C TYR A 159 6.67 -23.56 1.92
N PRO A 160 6.64 -24.70 2.65
CA PRO A 160 5.45 -25.10 3.38
C PRO A 160 5.10 -24.04 4.43
N LYS A 161 3.79 -23.81 4.60
CA LYS A 161 3.28 -22.96 5.66
C LYS A 161 3.20 -23.75 6.96
N ASN A 162 4.35 -24.02 7.57
CA ASN A 162 4.50 -24.85 8.76
C ASN A 162 4.92 -24.07 10.02
N ILE A 163 5.12 -22.75 9.92
CA ILE A 163 5.45 -21.89 11.05
C ILE A 163 4.13 -21.38 11.65
N PRO A 164 3.74 -21.80 12.86
CA PRO A 164 2.54 -21.29 13.53
C PRO A 164 2.71 -19.83 13.97
N ALA A 165 1.61 -19.18 14.35
CA ALA A 165 1.57 -17.76 14.66
C ALA A 165 2.50 -17.35 15.82
N ASP A 166 2.56 -18.14 16.89
CA ASP A 166 3.42 -17.93 18.06
C ASP A 166 4.91 -17.99 17.70
N GLU A 167 5.31 -18.96 16.88
CA GLU A 167 6.67 -19.07 16.38
C GLU A 167 6.99 -17.91 15.42
N ALA A 168 6.06 -17.53 14.54
CA ALA A 168 6.21 -16.38 13.64
C ALA A 168 6.43 -15.08 14.43
N VAL A 169 5.70 -14.87 15.53
CA VAL A 169 5.88 -13.74 16.44
C VAL A 169 7.30 -13.71 17.00
N ASN A 170 7.77 -14.84 17.54
CA ASN A 170 9.12 -14.94 18.11
C ASN A 170 10.21 -14.65 17.06
N GLN A 171 10.10 -15.24 15.86
CA GLN A 171 11.05 -15.01 14.78
C GLN A 171 11.07 -13.54 14.34
N LEU A 172 9.90 -12.92 14.13
CA LEU A 172 9.82 -11.52 13.72
C LEU A 172 10.34 -10.57 14.81
N GLN A 173 10.00 -10.83 16.07
CA GLN A 173 10.50 -10.05 17.20
C GLN A 173 12.03 -10.10 17.26
N GLN A 174 12.63 -11.29 17.14
CA GLN A 174 14.08 -11.47 17.17
C GLN A 174 14.79 -10.73 16.04
N ARG A 175 14.23 -10.75 14.82
CA ARG A 175 14.83 -10.10 13.64
C ARG A 175 14.70 -8.58 13.66
N LEU A 176 13.56 -8.06 14.14
CA LEU A 176 13.25 -6.63 14.08
C LEU A 176 13.68 -5.84 15.33
N LEU A 177 13.85 -6.48 16.49
CA LEU A 177 14.33 -5.80 17.70
C LEU A 177 15.67 -5.06 17.50
N PRO A 178 16.71 -5.67 16.91
CA PRO A 178 17.97 -4.97 16.67
C PRO A 178 17.81 -3.79 15.71
N TYR A 179 16.90 -3.89 14.75
CA TYR A 179 16.60 -2.83 13.80
C TYR A 179 15.88 -1.65 14.48
N PHE A 180 15.04 -1.92 15.48
CA PHE A 180 14.27 -0.92 16.24
C PHE A 180 14.80 -0.66 17.65
N ALA A 181 16.09 -0.90 17.92
CA ALA A 181 16.66 -0.92 19.28
C ALA A 181 16.33 0.31 20.16
N ASP A 182 16.09 1.46 19.55
CA ASP A 182 15.81 2.74 20.22
C ASP A 182 14.33 3.12 20.29
N SER A 183 13.42 2.22 19.89
CA SER A 183 11.97 2.43 19.92
C SER A 183 11.27 1.31 20.68
N ALA A 184 10.15 1.64 21.32
CA ALA A 184 9.23 0.61 21.80
C ALA A 184 8.61 -0.10 20.59
N PHE A 185 9.08 -1.31 20.30
CA PHE A 185 8.57 -2.17 19.21
C PHE A 185 8.17 -3.54 19.76
N SER A 186 7.04 -4.06 19.27
CA SER A 186 6.55 -5.40 19.64
C SER A 186 5.89 -6.14 18.49
N VAL A 187 5.91 -7.47 18.54
CA VAL A 187 5.15 -8.35 17.66
C VAL A 187 4.18 -9.12 18.54
N LYS A 188 2.91 -9.23 18.12
CA LYS A 188 1.86 -9.87 18.92
C LYS A 188 0.82 -10.57 18.06
N GLU A 189 0.18 -11.58 18.63
CA GLU A 189 -0.94 -12.27 17.99
C GLU A 189 -2.25 -11.46 18.12
N THR A 190 -3.16 -11.63 17.16
CA THR A 190 -4.50 -11.05 17.19
C THR A 190 -5.49 -11.83 16.33
N ASP A 191 -6.73 -11.96 16.81
CA ASP A 191 -7.81 -12.60 16.05
C ASP A 191 -8.61 -11.59 15.19
N GLY A 192 -8.29 -10.31 15.29
CA GLY A 192 -9.11 -9.23 14.74
C GLY A 192 -8.78 -8.80 13.30
N ILE A 193 -7.86 -9.47 12.61
CA ILE A 193 -7.36 -9.04 11.29
C ILE A 193 -7.69 -10.05 10.18
N VAL A 194 -8.09 -9.53 9.02
CA VAL A 194 -8.46 -10.36 7.84
C VAL A 194 -7.21 -10.87 7.09
N SER A 195 -6.10 -10.12 7.17
CA SER A 195 -4.81 -10.52 6.60
C SER A 195 -4.05 -11.45 7.54
N ASP A 196 -3.05 -12.15 6.99
CA ASP A 196 -2.18 -13.04 7.76
C ASP A 196 -1.37 -12.23 8.81
N ALA A 197 -1.01 -10.98 8.50
CA ALA A 197 -0.48 -10.02 9.46
C ALA A 197 -0.82 -8.56 9.06
N SER A 198 -0.57 -7.60 9.94
CA SER A 198 -0.69 -6.16 9.66
C SER A 198 0.21 -5.33 10.56
N ALA A 199 0.83 -4.28 10.03
CA ALA A 199 1.49 -3.27 10.83
C ALA A 199 0.48 -2.37 11.58
N GLY A 200 0.76 -2.17 12.87
CA GLY A 200 0.21 -1.11 13.72
C GLY A 200 1.21 0.04 13.89
N GLY A 201 0.95 0.93 14.84
CA GLY A 201 1.78 2.11 15.04
C GLY A 201 3.22 1.83 15.50
N ASP A 202 3.42 0.78 16.28
CA ASP A 202 4.69 0.33 16.88
C ASP A 202 4.75 -1.20 16.97
N CYS A 203 3.86 -1.89 16.28
CA CYS A 203 3.79 -3.33 16.37
C CYS A 203 3.44 -3.99 15.06
N ILE A 204 3.84 -5.24 14.93
CA ILE A 204 3.28 -6.14 13.92
C ILE A 204 2.27 -7.03 14.62
N LYS A 205 1.06 -7.08 14.07
CA LYS A 205 0.00 -7.99 14.53
C LYS A 205 -0.03 -9.20 13.61
N VAL A 206 0.13 -10.39 14.16
CA VAL A 206 0.09 -11.68 13.45
C VAL A 206 -1.25 -12.34 13.70
N ASN A 207 -1.88 -12.90 12.67
CA ASN A 207 -3.15 -13.61 12.84
C ASN A 207 -2.90 -14.97 13.53
N THR A 208 -3.54 -15.20 14.67
CA THR A 208 -3.42 -16.41 15.50
C THR A 208 -3.74 -17.70 14.72
N HIS A 209 -4.61 -17.61 13.71
CA HIS A 209 -5.05 -18.75 12.90
C HIS A 209 -4.27 -18.91 11.58
N ALA A 210 -3.27 -18.07 11.34
CA ALA A 210 -2.44 -18.16 10.15
C ALA A 210 -1.23 -19.09 10.37
N ALA A 211 -0.80 -19.72 9.28
CA ALA A 211 0.47 -20.42 9.21
C ALA A 211 1.35 -19.78 8.12
N PHE A 212 2.63 -19.71 8.41
CA PHE A 212 3.61 -18.97 7.62
C PHE A 212 4.69 -19.91 7.10
N SER A 213 5.24 -19.56 5.96
CA SER A 213 6.48 -20.13 5.48
C SER A 213 7.66 -19.24 5.88
N SER A 214 8.89 -19.75 5.76
CA SER A 214 10.10 -18.93 5.99
C SER A 214 10.16 -17.69 5.08
N LEU A 215 9.63 -17.80 3.86
CA LEU A 215 9.55 -16.70 2.91
C LEU A 215 8.47 -15.68 3.31
N ASP A 216 7.34 -16.14 3.85
CA ASP A 216 6.33 -15.23 4.42
C ASP A 216 6.93 -14.41 5.59
N ILE A 217 7.73 -15.03 6.47
CA ILE A 217 8.42 -14.31 7.56
C ILE A 217 9.36 -13.24 7.00
N GLN A 218 10.13 -13.55 5.96
CA GLN A 218 11.02 -12.58 5.31
C GLN A 218 10.23 -11.43 4.67
N VAL A 219 9.10 -11.71 4.01
CA VAL A 219 8.20 -10.69 3.47
C VAL A 219 7.67 -9.80 4.60
N LEU A 220 7.20 -10.37 5.70
CA LEU A 220 6.68 -9.60 6.84
C LEU A 220 7.74 -8.71 7.48
N GLU A 221 8.96 -9.21 7.63
CA GLU A 221 10.10 -8.45 8.14
C GLU A 221 10.36 -7.18 7.31
N VAL A 222 10.42 -7.32 5.98
CA VAL A 222 10.80 -6.21 5.11
C VAL A 222 9.62 -5.31 4.74
N HIS A 223 8.43 -5.87 4.54
CA HIS A 223 7.21 -5.15 4.15
C HIS A 223 6.56 -4.47 5.36
N GLU A 224 6.18 -5.24 6.37
CA GLU A 224 5.48 -4.72 7.55
C GLU A 224 6.46 -4.06 8.52
N GLY A 225 7.63 -4.68 8.73
CA GLY A 225 8.66 -4.16 9.62
C GLY A 225 9.35 -2.92 9.04
N TRP A 226 10.27 -3.10 8.10
CA TRP A 226 11.15 -2.00 7.65
C TRP A 226 10.38 -0.84 7.00
N VAL A 227 9.35 -1.13 6.20
CA VAL A 227 8.56 -0.08 5.54
C VAL A 227 7.45 0.43 6.44
N HIS A 228 6.43 -0.37 6.75
CA HIS A 228 5.24 0.19 7.42
C HIS A 228 5.51 0.65 8.85
N VAL A 229 6.14 -0.17 9.68
CA VAL A 229 6.50 0.21 11.06
C VAL A 229 7.66 1.21 11.05
N GLY A 230 8.71 0.97 10.27
CA GLY A 230 9.90 1.84 10.22
C GLY A 230 9.58 3.29 9.86
N THR A 231 8.76 3.49 8.81
CA THR A 231 8.30 4.84 8.45
C THR A 231 7.40 5.46 9.50
N THR A 232 6.54 4.67 10.17
CA THR A 232 5.71 5.18 11.26
C THR A 232 6.56 5.66 12.43
N LEU A 233 7.57 4.89 12.84
CA LEU A 233 8.48 5.26 13.92
C LEU A 233 9.35 6.46 13.55
N ASN A 234 9.84 6.55 12.31
CA ASN A 234 10.53 7.75 11.84
C ASN A 234 9.64 8.99 11.90
N GLY A 235 8.37 8.86 11.50
CA GLY A 235 7.38 9.95 11.60
C GLY A 235 7.08 10.36 13.04
N ARG A 236 7.08 9.41 13.99
CA ARG A 236 6.92 9.71 15.44
C ARG A 236 8.12 10.43 16.03
N ASN A 237 9.31 10.18 15.48
CA ASN A 237 10.55 10.84 15.89
C ASN A 237 10.68 12.27 15.33
N GLN A 238 9.73 12.74 14.51
CA GLN A 238 9.75 14.12 14.00
C GLN A 238 9.33 15.11 15.10
N PRO A 239 10.17 16.11 15.45
CA PRO A 239 9.88 17.05 16.53
C PRO A 239 8.71 17.97 16.20
N TRP A 240 8.60 18.42 14.95
CA TRP A 240 7.61 19.42 14.54
C TRP A 240 6.55 18.86 13.58
N ALA A 241 6.85 17.73 12.93
CA ALA A 241 6.04 17.17 11.84
C ALA A 241 5.37 15.85 12.20
N SER A 242 4.61 15.81 13.30
CA SER A 242 4.01 14.56 13.80
C SER A 242 3.06 13.87 12.81
N TRP A 243 2.49 14.58 11.83
CA TRP A 243 1.57 14.03 10.82
C TRP A 243 2.23 12.94 9.98
N LEU A 244 3.56 12.99 9.86
CA LEU A 244 4.38 11.98 9.22
C LEU A 244 4.31 10.62 9.92
N SER A 245 3.79 10.54 11.16
CA SER A 245 3.57 9.28 11.87
C SER A 245 2.28 8.55 11.48
N VAL A 246 1.39 9.17 10.69
CA VAL A 246 0.10 8.55 10.36
C VAL A 246 -0.13 8.48 8.86
N GLY A 247 -0.57 7.30 8.41
CA GLY A 247 -0.93 7.10 7.02
C GLY A 247 -2.18 7.89 6.66
N SER A 248 -2.23 8.34 5.41
CA SER A 248 -3.37 8.97 4.77
C SER A 248 -3.62 8.34 3.39
N PRO A 249 -4.76 8.59 2.73
CA PRO A 249 -5.00 8.01 1.41
C PRO A 249 -3.92 8.37 0.38
N ARG A 250 -3.42 9.62 0.35
CA ARG A 250 -2.39 10.09 -0.61
C ARG A 250 -1.05 9.35 -0.52
N ILE A 251 -0.73 8.78 0.64
CA ILE A 251 0.53 8.03 0.83
C ILE A 251 0.37 6.52 0.58
N THR A 252 -0.86 6.04 0.32
CA THR A 252 -1.13 4.61 0.17
C THR A 252 -0.31 4.01 -0.97
N ALA A 253 -0.34 4.60 -2.17
CA ALA A 253 0.45 4.11 -3.29
C ALA A 253 1.96 4.17 -3.00
N PRO A 254 2.55 5.30 -2.60
CA PRO A 254 3.97 5.35 -2.23
C PRO A 254 4.39 4.32 -1.17
N GLN A 255 3.61 4.10 -0.11
CA GLN A 255 3.94 3.13 0.94
C GLN A 255 3.87 1.68 0.47
N GLU A 256 2.80 1.29 -0.20
CA GLU A 256 2.65 -0.07 -0.72
C GLU A 256 3.69 -0.34 -1.83
N GLY A 257 3.97 0.68 -2.65
CA GLY A 257 5.00 0.65 -3.68
C GLY A 257 6.41 0.49 -3.13
N LEU A 258 6.75 1.25 -2.09
CA LEU A 258 8.01 1.13 -1.38
C LEU A 258 8.18 -0.25 -0.74
N ALA A 259 7.11 -0.80 -0.18
CA ALA A 259 7.13 -2.15 0.38
C ALA A 259 7.37 -3.22 -0.69
N VAL A 260 6.69 -3.14 -1.85
CA VAL A 260 6.94 -4.05 -2.99
C VAL A 260 8.34 -3.87 -3.57
N LEU A 261 8.86 -2.64 -3.63
CA LEU A 261 10.24 -2.39 -4.06
C LEU A 261 11.23 -3.07 -3.10
N ILE A 262 11.05 -2.91 -1.80
CA ILE A 262 11.92 -3.53 -0.80
C ILE A 262 11.83 -5.05 -0.90
N GLU A 263 10.64 -5.66 -1.03
CA GLU A 263 10.47 -7.10 -1.29
C GLU A 263 11.28 -7.57 -2.51
N THR A 264 11.38 -6.72 -3.55
CA THR A 264 12.13 -7.00 -4.78
C THR A 264 13.63 -6.90 -4.57
N LEU A 265 14.11 -5.83 -3.91
CA LEU A 265 15.53 -5.58 -3.66
C LEU A 265 16.16 -6.55 -2.65
N THR A 266 15.35 -7.14 -1.76
CA THR A 266 15.79 -8.19 -0.81
C THR A 266 15.59 -9.61 -1.33
N PHE A 267 15.07 -9.77 -2.56
CA PHE A 267 14.68 -11.07 -3.12
C PHE A 267 13.74 -11.87 -2.21
N SER A 268 12.87 -11.16 -1.47
CA SER A 268 11.86 -11.77 -0.60
C SER A 268 10.54 -12.02 -1.35
N SER A 269 10.32 -11.32 -2.46
CA SER A 269 9.17 -11.57 -3.33
C SER A 269 9.35 -12.85 -4.16
N PHE A 270 8.24 -13.46 -4.55
CA PHE A 270 8.18 -14.69 -5.34
C PHE A 270 7.07 -14.63 -6.39
N PRO A 271 7.12 -15.44 -7.47
CA PRO A 271 6.19 -15.28 -8.59
C PRO A 271 4.71 -15.29 -8.19
N ALA A 272 4.29 -16.20 -7.31
CA ALA A 272 2.91 -16.24 -6.83
C ALA A 272 2.52 -14.97 -6.03
N ARG A 273 3.45 -14.38 -5.27
CA ARG A 273 3.22 -13.10 -4.56
C ARG A 273 3.05 -11.94 -5.54
N ALA A 274 3.87 -11.88 -6.58
CA ALA A 274 3.80 -10.84 -7.61
C ALA A 274 2.57 -11.00 -8.52
N ARG A 275 2.18 -12.24 -8.86
CA ARG A 275 0.93 -12.56 -9.55
C ARG A 275 -0.28 -12.07 -8.75
N ARG A 276 -0.36 -12.37 -7.44
CA ARG A 276 -1.46 -11.89 -6.58
C ARG A 276 -1.61 -10.37 -6.56
N ILE A 277 -0.53 -9.60 -6.69
CA ILE A 277 -0.59 -8.14 -6.80
C ILE A 277 -1.24 -7.74 -8.12
N SER A 278 -0.88 -8.42 -9.20
CA SER A 278 -1.39 -8.18 -10.55
C SER A 278 -2.87 -8.58 -10.70
N ASP A 279 -3.25 -9.72 -10.13
CA ASP A 279 -4.62 -10.24 -10.12
C ASP A 279 -5.60 -9.24 -9.49
N ARG A 280 -5.17 -8.49 -8.47
CA ARG A 280 -6.01 -7.45 -7.83
C ARG A 280 -6.34 -6.30 -8.78
N VAL A 281 -5.43 -5.94 -9.69
CA VAL A 281 -5.70 -4.91 -10.71
C VAL A 281 -6.75 -5.41 -11.69
N VAL A 282 -6.62 -6.66 -12.15
CA VAL A 282 -7.60 -7.31 -13.04
C VAL A 282 -8.97 -7.40 -12.37
N ALA A 283 -9.02 -7.81 -11.10
CA ALA A 283 -10.27 -7.89 -10.33
C ALA A 283 -10.98 -6.53 -10.22
N ILE A 284 -10.22 -5.45 -10.04
CA ILE A 284 -10.77 -4.09 -9.99
C ILE A 284 -11.26 -3.65 -11.37
N ASP A 285 -10.51 -3.89 -12.45
CA ASP A 285 -10.98 -3.57 -13.81
C ASP A 285 -12.30 -4.31 -14.11
N LEU A 286 -12.41 -5.60 -13.81
CA LEU A 286 -13.66 -6.35 -14.00
C LEU A 286 -14.83 -5.68 -13.26
N ALA A 287 -14.66 -5.35 -11.98
CA ALA A 287 -15.70 -4.71 -11.18
C ALA A 287 -16.03 -3.29 -11.66
N GLU A 288 -15.03 -2.51 -12.11
CA GLU A 288 -15.23 -1.18 -12.71
C GLU A 288 -16.02 -1.25 -14.03
N ASN A 289 -15.98 -2.38 -14.73
CA ASN A 289 -16.76 -2.65 -15.93
C ASN A 289 -18.14 -3.27 -15.65
N GLY A 290 -18.54 -3.34 -14.37
CA GLY A 290 -19.88 -3.77 -13.98
C GLY A 290 -19.99 -5.23 -13.55
N ALA A 291 -18.88 -5.97 -13.50
CA ALA A 291 -18.90 -7.33 -12.98
C ALA A 291 -19.36 -7.35 -11.52
N ASP A 292 -20.13 -8.36 -11.15
CA ASP A 292 -20.55 -8.63 -9.78
C ASP A 292 -19.51 -9.48 -9.01
N PHE A 293 -19.74 -9.72 -7.72
CA PHE A 293 -18.86 -10.53 -6.87
C PHE A 293 -18.67 -11.95 -7.40
N MET A 294 -19.73 -12.56 -7.94
CA MET A 294 -19.71 -13.93 -8.45
C MET A 294 -18.91 -14.03 -9.75
N GLU A 295 -19.03 -13.05 -10.64
CA GLU A 295 -18.28 -12.99 -11.88
C GLU A 295 -16.77 -12.83 -11.61
N VAL A 296 -16.39 -11.94 -10.69
CA VAL A 296 -14.98 -11.79 -10.27
C VAL A 296 -14.49 -13.06 -9.58
N TYR A 297 -15.28 -13.69 -8.71
CA TYR A 297 -14.93 -14.95 -8.07
C TYR A 297 -14.69 -16.08 -9.09
N ARG A 298 -15.62 -16.28 -10.03
CA ARG A 298 -15.55 -17.32 -11.07
C ARG A 298 -14.37 -17.10 -11.99
N HIS A 299 -14.09 -15.85 -12.37
CA HIS A 299 -12.93 -15.51 -13.20
C HIS A 299 -11.62 -16.08 -12.62
N PHE A 300 -11.40 -15.97 -11.31
CA PHE A 300 -10.17 -16.49 -10.69
C PHE A 300 -10.21 -18.01 -10.46
N ILE A 301 -11.38 -18.60 -10.25
CA ILE A 301 -11.55 -20.06 -10.26
C ILE A 301 -11.14 -20.64 -11.62
N ASP A 302 -11.60 -20.03 -12.71
CA ASP A 302 -11.28 -20.46 -14.08
C ASP A 302 -9.79 -20.32 -14.39
N GLN A 303 -9.10 -19.39 -13.73
CA GLN A 303 -7.64 -19.24 -13.78
C GLN A 303 -6.86 -20.22 -12.88
N GLY A 304 -7.55 -21.14 -12.20
CA GLY A 304 -6.95 -22.19 -11.37
C GLY A 304 -6.61 -21.77 -9.94
N LEU A 305 -7.13 -20.63 -9.43
CA LEU A 305 -6.98 -20.27 -8.03
C LEU A 305 -7.90 -21.11 -7.13
N SER A 306 -7.50 -21.27 -5.87
CA SER A 306 -8.34 -21.96 -4.87
C SER A 306 -9.61 -21.16 -4.58
N GLN A 307 -10.70 -21.84 -4.17
CA GLN A 307 -11.93 -21.17 -3.76
C GLN A 307 -11.69 -20.10 -2.68
N LYS A 308 -10.77 -20.38 -1.74
CA LYS A 308 -10.42 -19.47 -0.65
C LYS A 308 -9.72 -18.21 -1.16
N ASP A 309 -8.80 -18.35 -2.11
CA ASP A 309 -8.05 -17.22 -2.67
C ASP A 309 -8.92 -16.38 -3.61
N SER A 310 -9.71 -17.01 -4.48
CA SER A 310 -10.67 -16.32 -5.35
C SER A 310 -11.69 -15.52 -4.55
N TYR A 311 -12.21 -16.08 -3.46
CA TYR A 311 -13.09 -15.34 -2.53
C TYR A 311 -12.37 -14.14 -1.91
N LYS A 312 -11.13 -14.31 -1.42
CA LYS A 312 -10.36 -13.22 -0.82
C LYS A 312 -10.11 -12.09 -1.80
N ILE A 313 -9.84 -12.38 -3.08
CA ILE A 313 -9.65 -11.36 -4.12
C ILE A 313 -10.97 -10.60 -4.33
N ALA A 314 -12.09 -11.30 -4.57
CA ALA A 314 -13.39 -10.67 -4.76
C ALA A 314 -13.81 -9.84 -3.53
N GLN A 315 -13.66 -10.37 -2.32
CA GLN A 315 -13.94 -9.66 -1.06
C GLN A 315 -13.17 -8.35 -0.95
N ARG A 316 -11.89 -8.33 -1.33
CA ARG A 316 -11.07 -7.10 -1.24
C ARG A 316 -11.54 -6.01 -2.19
N VAL A 317 -12.11 -6.40 -3.33
CA VAL A 317 -12.69 -5.49 -4.33
C VAL A 317 -14.07 -5.01 -3.91
N PHE A 318 -14.93 -5.87 -3.36
CA PHE A 318 -16.33 -5.50 -3.06
C PHE A 318 -16.57 -5.01 -1.63
N ARG A 319 -15.61 -5.16 -0.71
CA ARG A 319 -15.76 -4.59 0.65
C ARG A 319 -15.97 -3.07 0.59
N GLY A 320 -17.03 -2.61 1.23
CA GLY A 320 -17.48 -1.22 1.23
C GLY A 320 -18.39 -0.87 0.05
N GLY A 321 -18.43 -1.70 -1.00
CA GLY A 321 -19.29 -1.56 -2.16
C GLY A 321 -20.52 -2.47 -2.15
N ASP A 322 -21.10 -2.70 -3.31
CA ASP A 322 -22.27 -3.57 -3.51
C ASP A 322 -21.82 -4.81 -4.29
N VAL A 323 -22.05 -6.00 -3.73
CA VAL A 323 -21.63 -7.27 -4.35
C VAL A 323 -22.37 -7.57 -5.64
N ARG A 324 -23.50 -6.90 -5.91
CA ARG A 324 -24.28 -7.03 -7.15
C ARG A 324 -23.68 -6.25 -8.34
N GLY A 325 -22.55 -5.56 -8.13
CA GLY A 325 -21.87 -4.77 -9.15
C GLY A 325 -22.13 -3.26 -9.02
N GLY A 326 -21.43 -2.47 -9.84
CA GLY A 326 -21.58 -1.01 -9.89
C GLY A 326 -20.96 -0.23 -8.74
N SER A 327 -20.37 -0.91 -7.74
CA SER A 327 -19.63 -0.27 -6.66
C SER A 327 -18.49 -1.15 -6.12
N CYS A 328 -17.24 -0.69 -6.28
CA CYS A 328 -16.05 -1.40 -5.81
C CYS A 328 -15.04 -0.48 -5.08
N PHE A 329 -14.14 -1.11 -4.33
CA PHE A 329 -13.03 -0.51 -3.62
C PHE A 329 -11.73 -0.66 -4.41
N THR A 330 -11.19 0.46 -4.87
CA THR A 330 -10.05 0.53 -5.79
C THR A 330 -8.69 0.63 -5.08
N LYS A 331 -8.63 0.53 -3.74
CA LYS A 331 -7.39 0.70 -2.95
C LYS A 331 -6.24 -0.17 -3.47
N ASP A 332 -6.52 -1.41 -3.85
CA ASP A 332 -5.46 -2.37 -4.20
C ASP A 332 -4.74 -2.03 -5.53
N LEU A 333 -5.21 -1.05 -6.30
CA LEU A 333 -4.40 -0.45 -7.39
C LEU A 333 -3.10 0.18 -6.88
N SER A 334 -3.09 0.61 -5.61
CA SER A 334 -1.96 1.28 -4.95
C SER A 334 -0.67 0.45 -4.99
N TYR A 335 -0.74 -0.89 -5.04
CA TYR A 335 0.44 -1.75 -5.09
C TYR A 335 1.22 -1.58 -6.41
N VAL A 336 0.55 -1.81 -7.56
CA VAL A 336 1.20 -1.70 -8.88
C VAL A 336 1.52 -0.25 -9.19
N LYS A 337 0.56 0.66 -8.96
CA LYS A 337 0.75 2.10 -9.15
C LYS A 337 1.95 2.60 -8.34
N GLY A 338 1.95 2.30 -7.05
CA GLY A 338 3.00 2.71 -6.13
C GLY A 338 4.37 2.17 -6.51
N PHE A 339 4.45 0.90 -6.91
CA PHE A 339 5.73 0.30 -7.32
C PHE A 339 6.33 1.02 -8.52
N VAL A 340 5.53 1.25 -9.56
CA VAL A 340 5.96 1.98 -10.77
C VAL A 340 6.38 3.41 -10.43
N GLU A 341 5.56 4.14 -9.69
CA GLU A 341 5.86 5.52 -9.29
C GLU A 341 7.13 5.62 -8.44
N THR A 342 7.33 4.67 -7.52
CA THR A 342 8.51 4.60 -6.65
C THR A 342 9.79 4.33 -7.44
N VAL A 343 9.77 3.36 -8.35
CA VAL A 343 10.89 3.04 -9.24
C VAL A 343 11.24 4.24 -10.11
N ASN A 344 10.24 4.90 -10.70
CA ASN A 344 10.45 6.07 -11.54
C ASN A 344 10.96 7.27 -10.74
N PHE A 345 10.48 7.48 -9.51
CA PHE A 345 11.01 8.50 -8.62
C PHE A 345 12.50 8.30 -8.35
N ILE A 346 12.94 7.07 -8.04
CA ILE A 346 14.35 6.75 -7.82
C ILE A 346 15.18 7.02 -9.07
N ARG A 347 14.72 6.57 -10.24
CA ARG A 347 15.38 6.85 -11.52
C ARG A 347 15.50 8.35 -11.78
N CYS A 348 14.42 9.11 -11.62
CA CYS A 348 14.43 10.55 -11.81
C CYS A 348 15.39 11.26 -10.85
N ALA A 349 15.43 10.87 -9.58
CA ALA A 349 16.36 11.44 -8.61
C ALA A 349 17.82 11.19 -9.01
N ILE A 350 18.16 9.96 -9.44
CA ILE A 350 19.51 9.62 -9.91
C ILE A 350 19.87 10.40 -11.17
N LEU A 351 19.01 10.36 -12.20
CA LEU A 351 19.25 11.02 -13.49
C LEU A 351 19.28 12.55 -13.38
N SER A 352 18.61 13.12 -12.38
CA SER A 352 18.65 14.56 -12.08
C SER A 352 19.82 14.95 -11.18
N ASN A 353 20.75 14.04 -10.89
CA ASN A 353 21.88 14.24 -9.99
C ASN A 353 21.45 14.69 -8.58
N ARG A 354 20.40 14.05 -8.05
CA ARG A 354 19.81 14.29 -6.72
C ARG A 354 19.56 13.00 -5.93
N PRO A 355 20.46 12.00 -5.89
CA PRO A 355 20.24 10.76 -5.13
C PRO A 355 20.08 10.99 -3.62
N GLU A 356 20.56 12.12 -3.08
CA GLU A 356 20.50 12.48 -1.67
C GLU A 356 19.07 12.66 -1.13
N VAL A 357 18.06 12.79 -2.00
CA VAL A 357 16.65 12.88 -1.58
C VAL A 357 16.02 11.51 -1.30
N LEU A 358 16.64 10.41 -1.75
CA LEU A 358 16.05 9.06 -1.66
C LEU A 358 15.78 8.57 -0.23
N PRO A 359 16.66 8.83 0.76
CA PRO A 359 16.37 8.45 2.14
C PRO A 359 15.07 9.08 2.67
N LEU A 360 14.66 10.26 2.18
CA LEU A 360 13.48 10.98 2.67
C LEU A 360 12.17 10.24 2.38
N MET A 361 12.18 9.26 1.48
CA MET A 361 11.06 8.34 1.30
C MET A 361 10.74 7.54 2.58
N PHE A 362 11.68 7.47 3.52
CA PHE A 362 11.54 6.77 4.80
C PHE A 362 11.35 7.71 6.01
N VAL A 363 11.37 9.03 5.83
CA VAL A 363 11.28 10.01 6.94
C VAL A 363 9.96 9.93 7.71
N GLY A 364 8.96 9.31 7.09
CA GLY A 364 7.62 9.17 7.61
C GLY A 364 6.68 8.53 6.59
N LYS A 365 5.39 8.72 6.81
CA LYS A 365 4.31 8.46 5.86
C LYS A 365 4.23 9.61 4.85
N VAL A 366 5.04 9.52 3.80
CA VAL A 366 5.23 10.58 2.79
C VAL A 366 4.60 10.24 1.45
N ALA A 367 4.11 11.28 0.75
CA ALA A 367 3.85 11.19 -0.68
C ALA A 367 5.14 11.52 -1.45
N LEU A 368 5.33 10.93 -2.64
CA LEU A 368 6.54 11.16 -3.44
C LEU A 368 6.71 12.64 -3.84
N ASP A 369 5.60 13.33 -4.10
CA ASP A 369 5.59 14.76 -4.45
C ASP A 369 6.01 15.67 -3.27
N ASP A 370 5.90 15.18 -2.03
CA ASP A 370 6.30 15.94 -0.84
C ASP A 370 7.81 15.88 -0.58
N VAL A 371 8.50 14.87 -1.15
CA VAL A 371 9.91 14.57 -0.82
C VAL A 371 10.83 15.77 -1.08
N PRO A 372 10.75 16.51 -2.20
CA PRO A 372 11.60 17.69 -2.41
C PRO A 372 11.40 18.77 -1.34
N THR A 373 10.16 19.02 -0.94
CA THR A 373 9.81 19.97 0.12
C THR A 373 10.37 19.50 1.46
N LEU A 374 10.14 18.22 1.82
CA LEU A 374 10.64 17.66 3.08
C LEU A 374 12.17 17.68 3.15
N TYR A 375 12.85 17.39 2.03
CA TYR A 375 14.30 17.50 1.93
C TYR A 375 14.78 18.93 2.20
N HIS A 376 14.12 19.94 1.61
CA HIS A 376 14.45 21.34 1.86
C HIS A 376 14.34 21.72 3.35
N TYR A 377 13.28 21.27 4.03
CA TYR A 377 13.10 21.53 5.47
C TYR A 377 14.00 20.67 6.36
N GLN A 378 14.49 19.52 5.87
CA GLN A 378 15.53 18.76 6.56
C GLN A 378 16.85 19.53 6.58
N GLN A 379 17.24 20.16 5.46
CA GLN A 379 18.44 21.00 5.41
C GLN A 379 18.37 22.20 6.36
N GLN A 380 17.17 22.59 6.78
CA GLN A 380 16.94 23.67 7.75
C GLN A 380 16.80 23.17 9.19
N GLY A 381 16.92 21.86 9.44
CA GLY A 381 16.77 21.26 10.77
C GLY A 381 15.34 21.22 11.31
N LEU A 382 14.32 21.41 10.45
CA LEU A 382 12.92 21.31 10.85
C LEU A 382 12.38 19.88 10.73
N ILE A 383 12.90 19.14 9.75
CA ILE A 383 12.62 17.71 9.54
C ILE A 383 13.89 16.93 9.91
N GLU A 384 13.75 15.91 10.73
CA GLU A 384 14.86 15.03 11.11
C GLU A 384 15.10 13.97 10.03
N ALA A 385 16.35 13.56 9.84
CA ALA A 385 16.67 12.46 8.95
C ALA A 385 16.00 11.15 9.43
N PRO A 386 15.62 10.23 8.51
CA PRO A 386 15.08 8.93 8.90
C PRO A 386 16.11 8.13 9.71
N ARG A 387 15.71 7.69 10.91
CA ARG A 387 16.54 6.84 11.77
C ARG A 387 16.55 5.39 11.29
N TYR A 388 15.36 4.88 10.96
CA TYR A 388 15.15 3.52 10.48
C TYR A 388 15.15 3.52 8.96
N LEU A 389 16.29 3.14 8.38
CA LEU A 389 16.48 2.99 6.94
C LEU A 389 16.75 1.52 6.60
N PRO A 390 16.09 0.92 5.59
CA PRO A 390 16.48 -0.37 5.08
C PRO A 390 17.95 -0.36 4.60
N PRO A 391 18.69 -1.48 4.68
CA PRO A 391 20.10 -1.52 4.31
C PRO A 391 20.40 -0.93 2.92
N MET A 392 19.52 -1.18 1.94
CA MET A 392 19.66 -0.71 0.56
C MET A 392 19.52 0.81 0.39
N PHE A 393 18.99 1.51 1.39
CA PHE A 393 18.87 2.97 1.42
C PHE A 393 19.87 3.62 2.38
N LYS A 394 20.61 2.84 3.19
CA LYS A 394 21.70 3.35 4.03
C LYS A 394 22.95 3.68 3.20
N ASP A 395 23.26 2.82 2.23
CA ASP A 395 24.31 3.04 1.24
C ASP A 395 23.70 3.18 -0.15
N LEU A 396 23.64 4.42 -0.64
CA LEU A 396 23.06 4.71 -1.93
C LEU A 396 23.92 4.23 -3.10
N ASN A 397 25.19 3.83 -2.90
CA ASN A 397 26.05 3.36 -3.99
C ASN A 397 25.43 2.13 -4.68
N GLY A 398 24.97 1.15 -3.90
CA GLY A 398 24.33 -0.04 -4.45
C GLY A 398 23.05 0.28 -5.23
N LEU A 399 22.23 1.18 -4.69
CA LEU A 399 20.99 1.63 -5.33
C LEU A 399 21.31 2.41 -6.62
N TYR A 400 22.28 3.32 -6.58
CA TYR A 400 22.74 4.12 -7.71
C TYR A 400 23.24 3.23 -8.84
N VAL A 401 24.09 2.24 -8.53
CA VAL A 401 24.61 1.28 -9.51
C VAL A 401 23.48 0.43 -10.11
N TRP A 402 22.61 -0.13 -9.28
CA TRP A 402 21.50 -0.97 -9.75
C TRP A 402 20.56 -0.20 -10.69
N PHE A 403 20.13 1.00 -10.29
CA PHE A 403 19.21 1.82 -11.08
C PHE A 403 19.91 2.47 -12.27
N GLY A 404 21.21 2.75 -12.19
CA GLY A 404 22.04 3.19 -13.31
C GLY A 404 22.11 2.14 -14.41
N PHE A 405 22.44 0.89 -14.07
CA PHE A 405 22.41 -0.23 -15.02
C PHE A 405 21.01 -0.47 -15.58
N SER A 406 19.98 -0.50 -14.71
CA SER A 406 18.59 -0.69 -15.13
C SER A 406 18.13 0.37 -16.14
N SER A 407 18.51 1.63 -15.92
CA SER A 407 18.15 2.75 -16.82
C SER A 407 18.93 2.69 -18.13
N GLY A 408 20.23 2.39 -18.09
CA GLY A 408 21.05 2.26 -19.29
C GLY A 408 20.63 1.09 -20.19
N MET A 409 20.21 -0.03 -19.61
CA MET A 409 19.75 -1.22 -20.36
C MET A 409 18.42 -1.01 -21.08
N SER A 410 17.59 -0.04 -20.66
CA SER A 410 16.31 0.26 -21.32
C SER A 410 16.45 0.78 -22.75
N LEU A 411 17.67 1.17 -23.16
CA LEU A 411 18.01 1.62 -24.50
C LEU A 411 18.41 0.49 -25.45
N LEU A 412 18.55 -0.74 -24.95
CA LEU A 412 18.93 -1.91 -25.75
C LEU A 412 17.71 -2.49 -26.49
N ASP A 413 17.95 -3.02 -27.69
CA ASP A 413 16.94 -3.77 -28.44
C ASP A 413 16.76 -5.17 -27.82
N ILE A 414 15.91 -5.24 -26.79
CA ILE A 414 15.63 -6.47 -26.05
C ILE A 414 15.00 -7.54 -26.96
N GLY A 415 14.25 -7.15 -28.00
CA GLY A 415 13.57 -8.09 -28.91
C GLY A 415 14.57 -8.96 -29.66
N ARG A 416 15.57 -8.35 -30.31
CA ARG A 416 16.62 -9.10 -31.01
C ARG A 416 17.44 -9.99 -30.07
N ILE A 417 17.69 -9.53 -28.85
CA ILE A 417 18.42 -10.29 -27.84
C ILE A 417 17.60 -11.52 -27.41
N GLN A 418 16.30 -11.34 -27.18
CA GLN A 418 15.40 -12.43 -26.83
C GLN A 418 15.30 -13.49 -27.93
N ASP A 419 15.17 -13.08 -29.20
CA ASP A 419 15.11 -14.00 -30.33
C ASP A 419 16.38 -14.87 -30.42
N HIS A 420 17.56 -14.26 -30.20
CA HIS A 420 18.82 -14.99 -30.18
C HIS A 420 18.87 -16.05 -29.08
N PHE A 421 18.56 -15.68 -27.83
CA PHE A 421 18.60 -16.61 -26.70
C PHE A 421 17.49 -17.67 -26.78
N LYS A 422 16.31 -17.33 -27.28
CA LYS A 422 15.23 -18.29 -27.52
C LYS A 422 15.66 -19.36 -28.52
N ALA A 423 16.25 -18.97 -29.65
CA ALA A 423 16.79 -19.91 -30.62
C ALA A 423 17.91 -20.78 -30.02
N LEU A 424 18.70 -20.25 -29.08
CA LEU A 424 19.72 -21.02 -28.37
C LEU A 424 19.11 -22.03 -27.40
N PHE A 425 18.09 -21.65 -26.62
CA PHE A 425 17.38 -22.56 -25.72
C PHE A 425 16.69 -23.70 -26.50
N GLU A 426 16.00 -23.37 -27.59
CA GLU A 426 15.36 -24.36 -28.47
C GLU A 426 16.37 -25.36 -29.06
N ARG A 427 17.56 -24.90 -29.47
CA ARG A 427 18.64 -25.78 -29.96
C ARG A 427 19.18 -26.75 -28.91
N GLN A 428 19.10 -26.37 -27.63
CA GLN A 428 19.57 -27.18 -26.50
C GLN A 428 18.44 -28.00 -25.86
N GLY A 429 17.21 -27.91 -26.39
CA GLY A 429 16.04 -28.64 -25.87
C GLY A 429 15.56 -28.14 -24.50
N LEU A 430 15.82 -26.87 -24.17
CA LEU A 430 15.40 -26.20 -22.93
C LEU A 430 14.05 -25.49 -23.05
#